data_AF-A0A554JPH6-F1
#
_entry.id   AF-A0A554JPH6-F1
#
_cell.length_a   1.000
_cell.length_b   1.000
_cell.length_c   1.000
_cell.angle_alpha   90.00
_cell.angle_beta   90.00
_cell.angle_gamma   90.00
#
_symmetry.space_group_name_H-M   'P 1'
#
loop_
_entity.id
_entity.type
_entity.pdbx_description
1 polymer ?
#
loop_
_entity_poly.entity_id
_entity_poly.type
_entity_poly.pdbx_seq_one_letter_code
_entity_poly.pdbx_strand_id
1 'polypeptide(L)'
;MLKKPLFKQTFVLLFVIGVADFFANTLYLYWTVWWFDMVMHFTAGICIGMATVLVWQYFFNQEMSIKKAVWTALVFTLAVGLSWEIFELYFELTFFSDGVAYVTDTSSDLILDLCGGLLGAIYAHRIVFK
;
A
#
# COMPACT_ATOMS: atom_id res chain seq x y z
N MET A 1 15.24 -8.54 -17.11
CA MET A 1 15.97 -7.29 -16.76
C MET A 1 15.01 -6.32 -16.09
N LEU A 2 15.34 -5.78 -14.90
CA LEU A 2 14.49 -4.84 -14.16
C LEU A 2 14.04 -3.67 -15.04
N LYS A 3 12.74 -3.41 -15.12
CA LYS A 3 12.22 -2.22 -15.81
C LYS A 3 12.58 -0.97 -14.99
N LYS A 4 13.74 -0.39 -15.29
CA LYS A 4 14.30 0.82 -14.65
C LYS A 4 13.28 1.95 -14.39
N PRO A 5 12.37 2.32 -15.32
CA PRO A 5 11.40 3.38 -15.05
C PRO A 5 10.40 3.00 -13.94
N LEU A 6 9.86 1.78 -13.97
CA LEU A 6 8.93 1.31 -12.94
C LEU A 6 9.61 1.25 -11.56
N PHE A 7 10.83 0.70 -11.49
CA PHE A 7 11.60 0.67 -10.25
C PHE A 7 11.80 2.07 -9.68
N LYS A 8 12.21 3.04 -10.51
CA LYS A 8 12.39 4.42 -10.07
C LYS A 8 11.09 5.03 -9.55
N GLN A 9 9.97 4.80 -10.23
CA GLN A 9 8.66 5.31 -9.82
C GLN A 9 8.21 4.70 -8.49
N THR A 10 8.31 3.38 -8.34
CA THR A 10 7.98 2.69 -7.08
C THR A 10 8.87 3.18 -5.94
N PHE A 11 10.17 3.33 -6.17
CA PHE A 11 11.09 3.79 -5.13
C PHE A 11 10.85 5.26 -4.73
N VAL A 12 10.59 6.14 -5.71
CA VAL A 12 10.23 7.54 -5.42
C VAL A 12 8.92 7.61 -4.63
N LEU A 13 7.91 6.82 -5.00
CA LEU A 13 6.65 6.77 -4.26
C LEU A 13 6.88 6.29 -2.82
N LEU A 14 7.62 5.21 -2.63
CA LEU A 14 7.99 4.70 -1.29
C LEU A 14 8.71 5.77 -0.46
N PHE A 15 9.66 6.49 -1.07
CA PHE A 15 10.38 7.56 -0.39
C PHE A 15 9.45 8.71 0.02
N VAL A 16 8.53 9.12 -0.87
CA VAL A 16 7.55 10.17 -0.56
C VAL A 16 6.63 9.74 0.59
N ILE A 17 6.16 8.49 0.58
CA ILE A 17 5.35 7.92 1.67
C ILE A 17 6.14 7.96 2.99
N GLY A 18 7.39 7.48 3.00
CA GLY A 18 8.21 7.50 4.22
C GLY A 18 8.51 8.92 4.76
N VAL A 19 8.70 9.89 3.87
CA VAL A 19 8.86 11.30 4.27
C VAL A 19 7.55 11.86 4.82
N ALA A 20 6.42 11.56 4.16
CA ALA A 20 5.10 11.99 4.62
C ALA A 20 4.78 11.42 6.00
N ASP A 21 5.03 10.13 6.22
CA ASP A 21 4.85 9.44 7.50
C ASP A 21 5.71 10.05 8.61
N PHE A 22 6.99 10.33 8.33
CA PHE A 22 7.88 10.98 9.30
C PHE A 22 7.33 12.33 9.76
N PHE A 23 6.88 13.18 8.82
CA PHE A 23 6.27 14.46 9.16
C PHE A 23 4.91 14.30 9.83
N ALA A 24 4.12 13.31 9.43
CA ALA A 24 2.81 13.02 10.02
C ALA A 24 2.93 12.67 11.49
N ASN A 25 3.88 11.81 11.85
CA ASN A 25 4.18 11.51 13.25
C ASN A 25 4.72 12.72 14.01
N THR A 26 5.66 13.46 13.41
CA THR A 26 6.31 14.63 14.06
C THR A 26 5.32 15.77 14.33
N LEU A 27 4.36 15.98 13.43
CA LEU A 27 3.37 17.05 13.49
C LEU A 27 2.01 16.58 14.00
N TYR A 28 1.89 15.33 14.43
CA TYR A 28 0.64 14.70 14.87
C TYR A 28 -0.49 14.78 13.84
N LEU A 29 -0.18 14.65 12.54
CA LEU A 29 -1.17 14.74 11.47
C LEU A 29 -2.18 13.60 11.48
N TYR A 30 -1.80 12.39 11.89
CA TYR A 30 -2.72 11.27 12.05
C TYR A 30 -3.85 11.58 13.04
N TRP A 31 -3.58 12.36 14.09
CA TRP A 31 -4.56 12.72 15.11
C TRP A 31 -5.27 14.06 14.85
N THR A 32 -4.73 14.91 13.98
CA THR A 32 -5.27 16.26 13.75
C THR A 32 -5.94 16.43 12.40
N VAL A 33 -5.61 15.58 11.41
CA VAL A 33 -6.14 15.63 10.05
C VAL A 33 -6.81 14.29 9.74
N TRP A 34 -8.13 14.24 9.93
CA TRP A 34 -8.95 13.02 9.86
C TRP A 34 -8.86 12.21 8.56
N TRP A 35 -8.40 12.80 7.45
CA TRP A 35 -8.28 12.12 6.16
C TRP A 35 -6.85 11.71 5.80
N PHE A 36 -5.86 12.16 6.58
CA PHE A 36 -4.46 11.96 6.23
C PHE A 36 -4.11 10.47 6.16
N ASP A 37 -4.59 9.72 7.13
CA ASP A 37 -4.34 8.29 7.24
C ASP A 37 -4.87 7.49 6.05
N MET A 38 -6.11 7.77 5.65
CA MET A 38 -6.71 7.24 4.43
C MET A 38 -5.85 7.47 3.17
N VAL A 39 -5.20 8.64 3.05
CA VAL A 39 -4.30 8.91 1.90
C VAL A 39 -3.02 8.08 2.01
N MET A 40 -2.51 7.87 3.21
CA MET A 40 -1.34 7.02 3.45
C MET A 40 -1.64 5.57 3.07
N HIS A 41 -2.76 5.00 3.51
CA HIS A 41 -3.20 3.65 3.13
C HIS A 41 -3.38 3.49 1.62
N PHE A 42 -4.11 4.41 0.98
CA PHE A 42 -4.30 4.36 -0.46
C PHE A 42 -2.97 4.41 -1.24
N THR A 43 -2.05 5.31 -0.86
CA THR A 43 -0.76 5.46 -1.55
C THR A 43 0.22 4.32 -1.24
N ALA A 44 0.21 3.79 -0.02
CA ALA A 44 0.94 2.58 0.35
C ALA A 44 0.46 1.37 -0.46
N GLY A 45 -0.86 1.20 -0.59
CA GLY A 45 -1.46 0.20 -1.47
C GLY A 45 -0.96 0.32 -2.92
N ILE A 46 -0.95 1.52 -3.51
CA ILE A 46 -0.39 1.74 -4.86
C ILE A 46 1.07 1.27 -4.93
N CYS A 47 1.88 1.64 -3.94
CA CYS A 47 3.29 1.28 -3.88
C CYS A 47 3.47 -0.25 -3.84
N ILE A 48 2.70 -0.95 -3.00
CA ILE A 48 2.75 -2.42 -2.88
C ILE A 48 2.28 -3.10 -4.17
N GLY A 49 1.20 -2.60 -4.79
CA GLY A 49 0.70 -3.11 -6.06
C GLY A 49 1.74 -2.99 -7.19
N MET A 50 2.42 -1.84 -7.27
CA MET A 50 3.52 -1.64 -8.22
C MET A 50 4.72 -2.54 -7.91
N ALA A 51 5.10 -2.63 -6.64
CA ALA A 51 6.22 -3.46 -6.18
C ALA A 51 5.98 -4.95 -6.48
N THR A 52 4.75 -5.44 -6.33
CA THR A 52 4.38 -6.83 -6.63
C THR A 52 4.68 -7.20 -8.09
N VAL A 53 4.26 -6.36 -9.04
CA VAL A 53 4.51 -6.58 -10.47
C VAL A 53 6.01 -6.49 -10.78
N LEU A 54 6.70 -5.53 -10.17
CA LEU A 54 8.14 -5.32 -10.35
C LEU A 54 8.95 -6.52 -9.85
N VAL A 55 8.64 -7.04 -8.65
CA VAL A 55 9.27 -8.20 -8.04
C VAL A 55 9.01 -9.45 -8.87
N TRP A 56 7.76 -9.65 -9.32
CA TRP A 56 7.41 -10.76 -10.22
C TRP A 56 8.29 -10.74 -11.48
N GLN A 57 8.39 -9.58 -12.12
CA GLN A 57 9.18 -9.40 -13.33
C GLN A 57 10.67 -9.62 -13.10
N TYR A 58 11.20 -9.24 -11.94
CA TYR A 58 12.60 -9.44 -11.59
C TYR A 58 12.96 -10.91 -11.39
N PHE A 59 12.18 -11.66 -10.61
CA PHE A 59 12.50 -13.04 -10.25
C PHE A 59 12.12 -14.06 -11.33
N PHE A 60 10.92 -13.92 -11.91
CA PHE A 60 10.42 -14.92 -12.87
C PHE A 60 10.78 -14.56 -14.31
N ASN A 61 11.01 -13.27 -14.61
CA ASN A 61 11.24 -12.76 -15.96
C ASN A 61 10.24 -13.32 -17.00
N GLN A 62 9.01 -13.56 -16.55
CA GLN A 62 7.90 -14.12 -17.32
C GLN A 62 6.77 -13.10 -17.40
N GLU A 63 5.99 -13.20 -18.47
CA GLU A 63 4.74 -12.47 -18.58
C GLU A 63 3.79 -12.84 -17.44
N MET A 64 3.08 -11.83 -16.95
CA MET A 64 2.03 -12.01 -15.97
C MET A 64 0.73 -11.52 -16.60
N SER A 65 -0.31 -12.36 -16.61
CA SER A 65 -1.63 -11.91 -17.02
C SER A 65 -2.14 -10.82 -16.07
N ILE A 66 -2.94 -9.88 -16.56
CA ILE A 66 -3.49 -8.80 -15.71
C ILE A 66 -4.29 -9.36 -14.52
N LYS A 67 -5.02 -10.47 -14.73
CA LYS A 67 -5.77 -11.13 -13.65
C LYS A 67 -4.84 -11.63 -12.54
N LYS A 68 -3.72 -12.27 -12.92
CA LYS A 68 -2.72 -12.75 -11.96
C LYS A 68 -2.03 -11.58 -11.25
N ALA A 69 -1.68 -10.52 -11.99
CA ALA A 69 -1.08 -9.31 -11.43
C ALA A 69 -1.94 -8.68 -10.35
N VAL A 70 -3.22 -8.47 -10.66
CA VAL A 70 -4.20 -7.91 -9.72
C VAL A 70 -4.39 -8.83 -8.53
N TRP A 71 -4.63 -10.13 -8.74
CA TRP A 71 -4.85 -11.06 -7.65
C TRP A 71 -3.66 -11.12 -6.68
N THR A 72 -2.44 -11.26 -7.21
CA THR A 72 -1.22 -11.30 -6.39
C THR A 72 -1.03 -9.97 -5.65
N ALA A 73 -1.27 -8.83 -6.29
CA ALA A 73 -1.16 -7.52 -5.65
C ALA A 73 -2.18 -7.35 -4.51
N LEU A 74 -3.44 -7.76 -4.69
CA LEU A 74 -4.45 -7.68 -3.65
C LEU A 74 -4.11 -8.55 -2.45
N VAL A 75 -3.60 -9.77 -2.67
CA VAL A 75 -3.15 -10.65 -1.58
C VAL A 75 -2.00 -10.04 -0.79
N PHE A 76 -0.97 -9.51 -1.47
CA PHE A 76 0.15 -8.88 -0.77
C PHE A 76 -0.24 -7.60 -0.07
N THR A 77 -1.08 -6.78 -0.70
CA THR A 77 -1.55 -5.52 -0.12
C THR A 77 -2.40 -5.80 1.13
N LEU A 78 -3.31 -6.78 1.08
CA LEU A 78 -4.06 -7.21 2.25
C LEU A 78 -3.16 -7.73 3.37
N ALA A 79 -2.14 -8.54 3.04
CA ALA A 79 -1.22 -9.07 4.03
C ALA A 79 -0.42 -7.97 4.73
N VAL A 80 0.04 -6.97 3.98
CA VAL A 80 0.76 -5.82 4.55
C VAL A 80 -0.18 -4.91 5.34
N GLY A 81 -1.36 -4.60 4.82
CA GLY A 81 -2.38 -3.81 5.52
C GLY A 81 -2.77 -4.45 6.86
N LEU A 82 -3.11 -5.74 6.87
CA LEU A 82 -3.37 -6.46 8.12
C LEU A 82 -2.19 -6.47 9.08
N SER A 83 -0.96 -6.52 8.55
CA SER A 83 0.25 -6.43 9.40
C SER A 83 0.40 -5.03 10.02
N TRP A 84 -0.03 -3.98 9.30
CA TRP A 84 -0.04 -2.61 9.80
C TRP A 84 -1.08 -2.42 10.91
N GLU A 85 -2.31 -2.91 10.74
CA GLU A 85 -3.34 -2.89 11.79
C GLU A 85 -2.89 -3.60 13.08
N ILE A 86 -2.21 -4.74 12.94
CA ILE A 86 -1.63 -5.46 14.08
C ILE A 86 -0.50 -4.65 14.71
N PHE A 87 0.31 -3.96 13.92
CA PHE A 87 1.35 -3.05 14.41
C PHE A 87 0.74 -1.92 15.24
N GLU A 88 -0.33 -1.29 14.77
CA GLU A 88 -1.01 -0.21 15.50
C GLU A 88 -1.56 -0.65 16.84
N LEU A 89 -2.23 -1.81 16.87
CA LEU A 89 -2.70 -2.43 18.11
C LEU A 89 -1.53 -2.75 19.06
N TYR A 90 -0.41 -3.25 18.52
CA TYR A 90 0.75 -3.62 19.33
C TYR A 90 1.46 -2.41 19.95
N PHE A 91 1.52 -1.29 19.22
CA PHE A 91 2.13 -0.03 19.68
C PHE A 91 1.13 0.90 20.35
N GLU A 92 -0.09 0.43 20.64
CA GLU A 92 -1.12 1.19 21.35
C GLU A 92 -1.51 2.49 20.63
N LEU A 93 -1.46 2.48 19.30
CA LEU A 93 -1.94 3.58 18.46
C LEU A 93 -3.47 3.54 18.30
N THR A 94 -4.04 2.33 18.30
CA THR A 94 -5.48 2.07 18.25
C THR A 94 -5.86 0.98 19.27
N PHE A 95 -7.13 0.93 19.71
CA PHE A 95 -7.58 -0.06 20.69
C PHE A 95 -8.89 -0.74 20.30
N PHE A 96 -8.99 -2.05 20.57
CA PHE A 96 -10.27 -2.77 20.43
C PHE A 96 -11.40 -2.17 21.29
N SER A 97 -11.07 -1.50 22.40
CA SER A 97 -12.05 -0.81 23.26
C SER A 97 -12.75 0.36 22.56
N ASP A 98 -12.21 0.86 21.46
CA ASP A 98 -12.80 1.97 20.69
C ASP A 98 -14.02 1.51 19.86
N GLY A 99 -14.27 0.19 19.81
CA GLY A 99 -15.50 -0.41 19.30
C GLY A 99 -15.77 -0.07 17.84
N VAL A 100 -16.85 0.65 17.57
CA VAL A 100 -17.26 1.02 16.20
C VAL A 100 -16.23 1.93 15.51
N ALA A 101 -15.54 2.79 16.25
CA ALA A 101 -14.51 3.65 15.69
C ALA A 101 -13.36 2.81 15.11
N TYR A 102 -12.78 1.93 15.93
CA TYR A 102 -11.76 0.96 15.51
C TYR A 102 -12.20 0.14 14.28
N VAL A 103 -13.41 -0.43 14.31
CA VAL A 103 -13.89 -1.24 13.18
C VAL A 103 -14.03 -0.39 11.91
N THR A 104 -14.47 0.85 12.02
CA THR A 104 -14.67 1.74 10.86
C THR A 104 -13.33 2.15 10.25
N ASP A 105 -12.37 2.49 11.10
CA ASP A 105 -11.01 2.90 10.76
C ASP A 105 -10.29 1.78 9.99
N THR A 106 -9.99 0.66 10.68
CA THR A 106 -9.38 -0.55 10.11
C THR A 106 -10.07 -1.03 8.84
N SER A 107 -11.41 -1.01 8.78
CA SER A 107 -12.12 -1.44 7.57
C SER A 107 -11.89 -0.47 6.41
N SER A 108 -11.88 0.84 6.68
CA SER A 108 -11.62 1.86 5.67
C SER A 108 -10.18 1.79 5.16
N ASP A 109 -9.23 1.53 6.04
CA ASP A 109 -7.81 1.41 5.72
C ASP A 109 -7.52 0.22 4.84
N LEU A 110 -8.02 -0.96 5.22
CA LEU A 110 -7.90 -2.17 4.39
C LEU A 110 -8.60 -2.02 3.02
N ILE A 111 -9.73 -1.31 2.94
CA ILE A 111 -10.39 -1.01 1.66
C ILE A 111 -9.50 -0.11 0.80
N LEU A 112 -8.92 0.94 1.39
CA LEU A 112 -8.07 1.89 0.67
C LEU A 112 -6.75 1.26 0.23
N ASP A 113 -6.16 0.43 1.07
CA ASP A 113 -5.03 -0.43 0.73
C ASP A 113 -5.35 -1.26 -0.53
N LEU A 114 -6.46 -2.01 -0.51
CA LEU A 114 -6.87 -2.85 -1.65
C LEU A 114 -7.14 -2.02 -2.92
N CYS A 115 -7.82 -0.88 -2.79
CA CYS A 115 -8.06 0.06 -3.89
C CYS A 115 -6.74 0.57 -4.49
N GLY A 116 -5.79 0.93 -3.63
CA GLY A 116 -4.44 1.34 -4.02
C GLY A 116 -3.69 0.20 -4.72
N GLY A 117 -3.69 -0.99 -4.13
CA GLY A 117 -3.06 -2.20 -4.66
C GLY A 117 -3.57 -2.56 -6.04
N LEU A 118 -4.89 -2.48 -6.26
CA LEU A 118 -5.52 -2.65 -7.57
C LEU A 118 -4.98 -1.64 -8.60
N LEU A 119 -4.99 -0.35 -8.25
CA LEU A 119 -4.54 0.72 -9.15
C LEU A 119 -3.05 0.58 -9.49
N GLY A 120 -2.21 0.34 -8.47
CA GLY A 120 -0.78 0.13 -8.61
C GLY A 120 -0.44 -1.07 -9.49
N ALA A 121 -1.17 -2.18 -9.34
CA ALA A 121 -1.00 -3.36 -10.17
C ALA A 121 -1.36 -3.11 -11.64
N ILE A 122 -2.51 -2.45 -11.90
CA ILE A 122 -2.94 -2.11 -13.27
C ILE A 122 -1.93 -1.16 -13.92
N TYR A 123 -1.48 -0.14 -13.18
CA TYR A 123 -0.49 0.82 -13.65
C TYR A 123 0.83 0.15 -14.02
N ALA A 124 1.39 -0.65 -13.11
CA ALA A 124 2.64 -1.35 -13.32
C ALA A 124 2.55 -2.37 -14.46
N HIS A 125 1.46 -3.14 -14.52
CA HIS A 125 1.22 -4.12 -15.59
C HIS A 125 1.26 -3.46 -16.98
N ARG A 126 0.58 -2.31 -17.14
CA ARG A 126 0.58 -1.52 -18.39
C ARG A 126 1.95 -0.94 -18.77
N ILE A 127 2.89 -0.83 -17.85
CA ILE A 127 4.26 -0.37 -18.15
C ILE A 127 5.16 -1.53 -18.54
N VAL A 128 4.95 -2.69 -17.91
CA VAL A 128 5.85 -3.84 -18.04
C VAL A 128 5.49 -4.74 -19.22
N PHE A 129 4.20 -5.06 -19.38
CA PHE A 129 3.68 -6.12 -20.27
C PHE A 129 2.75 -5.57 -21.35
N LYS A 130 2.88 -4.29 -21.69
CA LYS A 130 2.24 -3.69 -22.86
C LYS A 130 2.74 -4.33 -24.15
#